data_AF-A0A7J4CZL3-F1
#
_entry.id   AF-A0A7J4CZL3-F1
#
_cell.length_a   1.000
_cell.length_b   1.000
_cell.length_c   1.000
_cell.angle_alpha   90.00
_cell.angle_beta   90.00
_cell.angle_gamma   90.00
#
_symmetry.space_group_name_H-M   'P 1'
#
loop_
_entity.id
_entity.type
_entity.pdbx_description
1 polymer ?
#
loop_
_entity_poly.entity_id
_entity_poly.type
_entity_poly.pdbx_seq_one_letter_code
_entity_poly.pdbx_strand_id
1 'polypeptide(L)'
;MDHLVEHPEIGAIRYQRSKGRRIGISIKTEFVRVSVPRRQSFKNAQKFVETQVKWIKRKISEMNVRIEKSRVLPEIDREDARRILNQRL
;
A
#
# COMPACT_ATOMS: atom_id res chain seq x y z
N MET A 1 -8.75 11.54 13.78
CA MET A 1 -7.44 11.19 14.38
C MET A 1 -6.77 10.17 13.49
N ASP A 2 -5.74 10.63 12.80
CA ASP A 2 -4.79 9.77 12.09
C ASP A 2 -3.66 9.47 13.08
N HIS A 3 -3.35 8.19 13.29
CA HIS A 3 -2.27 7.79 14.20
C HIS A 3 -1.11 7.29 13.35
N LEU A 4 0.06 7.89 13.54
CA LEU A 4 1.31 7.37 13.00
C LEU A 4 1.99 6.56 14.09
N VAL A 5 2.26 5.30 13.81
CA VAL A 5 2.94 4.39 14.73
C VAL A 5 4.11 3.78 13.98
N GLU A 6 5.31 3.88 14.55
CA GLU A 6 6.46 3.16 14.04
C GLU A 6 6.40 1.70 14.47
N HIS A 7 6.57 0.80 13.50
CA HIS A 7 6.65 -0.63 13.76
C HIS A 7 8.06 -1.12 13.42
N PRO A 8 8.74 -1.83 14.35
CA PRO A 8 10.17 -2.15 14.21
C PRO A 8 10.48 -2.94 12.92
N GLU A 9 9.54 -3.78 12.50
CA GLU A 9 9.73 -4.66 11.34
C GLU A 9 9.18 -4.16 10.00
N ILE A 10 8.35 -3.11 10.00
CA ILE A 10 7.60 -2.64 8.82
C ILE A 10 7.96 -1.19 8.48
N GLY A 11 8.30 -0.38 9.48
CA GLY A 11 8.45 1.06 9.36
C GLY A 11 7.19 1.81 9.78
N ALA A 12 6.96 2.97 9.17
CA ALA A 12 5.86 3.86 9.53
C ALA A 12 4.49 3.29 9.13
N ILE A 13 3.59 3.14 10.10
CA ILE A 13 2.21 2.68 9.90
C ILE A 13 1.25 3.82 10.23
N ARG A 14 0.46 4.23 9.24
CA ARG A 14 -0.57 5.27 9.39
C ARG A 14 -1.95 4.64 9.50
N TYR A 15 -2.52 4.69 10.69
CA TYR A 15 -3.91 4.29 10.93
C TYR A 15 -4.85 5.46 10.65
N GLN A 16 -5.76 5.27 9.69
CA GLN A 16 -6.76 6.27 9.32
C GLN A 16 -8.16 5.71 9.49
N ARG A 17 -9.09 6.53 9.99
CA ARG A 17 -10.49 6.13 10.10
C ARG A 17 -11.12 6.05 8.71
N SER A 18 -11.86 4.98 8.44
CA SER A 18 -12.58 4.79 7.19
C SER A 18 -14.08 4.54 7.41
N LYS A 19 -14.88 4.84 6.39
CA LYS A 19 -16.31 4.46 6.32
C LYS A 19 -16.51 2.99 5.92
N GLY A 20 -15.42 2.26 5.65
CA GLY A 20 -15.48 0.86 5.22
C GLY A 20 -15.95 -0.07 6.32
N ARG A 21 -16.34 -1.30 5.93
CA ARG A 21 -16.77 -2.34 6.87
C ARG A 21 -15.61 -3.17 7.43
N ARG A 22 -14.47 -3.23 6.73
CA ARG A 22 -13.32 -4.10 7.05
C ARG A 22 -12.04 -3.29 7.25
N ILE A 23 -11.11 -3.84 8.03
CA ILE A 23 -9.76 -3.28 8.13
C ILE A 23 -9.03 -3.53 6.82
N GLY A 24 -8.55 -2.46 6.19
CA GLY A 24 -7.83 -2.54 4.93
C GLY A 24 -6.37 -2.16 5.12
N ILE A 25 -5.44 -2.88 4.48
CA ILE A 25 -4.02 -2.54 4.48
C ILE A 25 -3.63 -2.11 3.06
N SER A 26 -2.97 -0.97 2.93
CA SER A 26 -2.45 -0.47 1.67
C SER A 26 -1.01 -0.05 1.87
N ILE A 27 -0.11 -0.63 1.09
CA ILE A 27 1.33 -0.37 1.19
C ILE A 27 1.63 0.79 0.23
N LYS A 28 2.14 1.89 0.77
CA LYS A 28 2.69 3.02 0.01
C LYS A 28 4.21 2.97 0.12
N THR A 29 4.88 3.72 -0.76
CA THR A 29 6.34 3.86 -0.78
C THR A 29 6.89 4.44 0.53
N GLU A 30 6.17 5.36 1.14
CA GLU A 30 6.61 6.06 2.35
C GLU A 30 6.11 5.39 3.65
N PHE A 31 4.92 4.78 3.62
CA PHE A 31 4.28 4.24 4.81
C PHE A 31 3.24 3.16 4.48
N VAL A 32 2.92 2.33 5.47
CA VAL A 32 1.79 1.40 5.37
C VAL A 32 0.53 2.07 5.91
N ARG A 33 -0.48 2.22 5.05
CA ARG A 33 -1.79 2.77 5.44
C ARG A 33 -2.68 1.64 5.94
N VAL A 34 -3.26 1.82 7.12
CA VAL A 34 -4.26 0.93 7.70
C VAL A 34 -5.58 1.68 7.83
N SER A 35 -6.57 1.25 7.07
CA SER A 35 -7.92 1.78 7.09
C SER A 35 -8.72 1.10 8.21
N VAL A 36 -9.10 1.85 9.23
CA VAL A 36 -9.83 1.35 10.41
C VAL A 36 -11.31 1.75 10.33
N PRO A 37 -12.24 0.79 10.17
CA PRO A 37 -13.68 1.05 10.23
C PRO A 37 -14.09 1.80 11.51
N ARG A 38 -15.12 2.64 11.42
CA ARG A 38 -15.67 3.34 12.60
C ARG A 38 -16.11 2.39 13.72
N ARG A 39 -16.63 1.21 13.37
CA ARG A 39 -17.10 0.19 14.32
C ARG A 39 -15.99 -0.68 14.91
N GLN A 40 -14.76 -0.56 14.41
CA GLN A 40 -13.61 -1.33 14.91
C GLN A 40 -12.72 -0.46 15.82
N SER A 41 -12.06 -1.09 16.78
CA SER A 41 -11.08 -0.43 17.64
C SER A 41 -9.72 -0.37 16.97
N PHE A 42 -8.89 0.62 17.37
CA PHE A 42 -7.51 0.70 16.92
C PHE A 42 -6.69 -0.52 17.37
N LYS A 43 -6.95 -1.04 18.58
CA LYS A 43 -6.30 -2.26 19.10
C LYS A 43 -6.56 -3.48 18.21
N ASN A 44 -7.79 -3.64 17.70
CA ASN A 44 -8.10 -4.70 16.75
C ASN A 44 -7.35 -4.52 15.43
N ALA A 45 -7.21 -3.28 14.96
CA ALA A 45 -6.43 -2.98 13.77
C ALA A 45 -4.93 -3.27 13.95
N GLN A 46 -4.37 -3.00 15.13
CA GLN A 46 -2.97 -3.35 15.45
C GLN A 46 -2.76 -4.86 15.43
N LYS A 47 -3.61 -5.63 16.13
CA LYS A 47 -3.57 -7.10 16.10
C LYS A 47 -3.68 -7.66 14.68
N PHE A 48 -4.54 -7.07 13.86
CA PHE A 48 -4.67 -7.48 12.46
C PHE A 48 -3.38 -7.24 11.66
N VAL A 49 -2.73 -6.09 11.86
CA VAL A 49 -1.44 -5.80 11.24
C VAL A 49 -0.37 -6.79 11.66
N GLU A 50 -0.28 -7.13 12.96
CA GLU A 50 0.66 -8.12 13.49
C GLU A 50 0.51 -9.48 12.79
N THR A 51 -0.73 -9.93 12.57
CA THR A 51 -0.97 -11.19 11.83
C THR A 51 -0.56 -11.13 10.35
N GLN A 52 -0.46 -9.94 9.77
CA GLN A 52 -0.15 -9.71 8.37
C GLN A 52 1.30 -9.27 8.12
N VAL A 53 2.16 -9.18 9.16
CA VAL A 53 3.54 -8.67 9.05
C VAL A 53 4.33 -9.36 7.93
N LYS A 54 4.28 -10.70 7.87
CA LYS A 54 4.98 -11.48 6.83
C LYS A 54 4.51 -11.10 5.42
N TRP A 55 3.21 -10.92 5.23
CA TRP A 55 2.64 -10.52 3.94
C TRP A 55 3.06 -9.10 3.58
N ILE A 56 3.05 -8.18 4.54
CA ILE A 56 3.46 -6.79 4.35
C ILE A 56 4.92 -6.72 3.90
N LYS A 57 5.83 -7.41 4.58
CA LYS A 57 7.26 -7.47 4.21
C LYS A 57 7.47 -7.96 2.79
N ARG A 58 6.82 -9.07 2.42
CA ARG A 58 6.91 -9.61 1.06
C ARG A 58 6.46 -8.58 0.02
N LYS A 59 5.36 -7.88 0.29
CA LYS A 59 4.85 -6.84 -0.61
C LYS A 59 5.73 -5.61 -0.71
N ILE A 60 6.37 -5.18 0.37
CA ILE A 60 7.36 -4.10 0.33
C ILE A 60 8.55 -4.50 -0.55
N SER A 61 9.08 -5.72 -0.38
CA SER A 61 10.17 -6.23 -1.21
C SER A 61 9.79 -6.28 -2.69
N GLU A 62 8.63 -6.85 -3.04
CA GLU A 62 8.12 -6.87 -4.42
C GLU A 62 7.98 -5.46 -5.01
N MET A 63 7.53 -4.49 -4.21
CA MET A 63 7.34 -3.11 -4.64
C MET A 63 8.69 -2.42 -4.89
N ASN A 64 9.68 -2.62 -4.02
CA ASN A 64 11.02 -2.07 -4.19
C ASN A 64 11.68 -2.57 -5.49
N VAL A 65 11.59 -3.88 -5.75
CA VAL A 65 12.08 -4.46 -7.02
C VAL A 65 11.39 -3.84 -8.24
N ARG A 66 10.09 -3.55 -8.16
CA ARG A 66 9.36 -2.88 -9.25
C ARG A 66 9.82 -1.43 -9.44
N ILE A 67 10.08 -0.72 -8.35
CA ILE A 67 10.57 0.66 -8.39
C ILE A 67 11.96 0.70 -9.01
N GLU A 68 12.87 -0.19 -8.60
CA GLU A 68 14.19 -0.31 -9.20
C GLU A 68 14.11 -0.59 -10.70
N LYS A 69 13.26 -1.53 -11.11
CA LYS A 69 13.01 -1.80 -12.53
C LYS A 69 12.46 -0.58 -13.26
N SER A 70 11.57 0.20 -12.64
CA SER A 70 11.02 1.40 -13.29
C SER A 70 12.06 2.48 -13.57
N ARG A 71 13.14 2.55 -12.79
CA ARG A 71 14.21 3.54 -13.00
C ARG A 71 15.07 3.26 -14.22
N VAL A 72 15.12 2.01 -14.67
CA VAL A 72 15.92 1.58 -15.82
C VAL A 72 15.09 1.44 -17.11
N LEU A 73 13.77 1.57 -17.02
CA LEU A 73 12.91 1.48 -18.20
C LEU A 73 13.04 2.75 -19.04
N PRO A 74 13.03 2.62 -20.38
CA PRO A 74 13.00 3.77 -21.26
C PRO A 74 11.71 4.56 -21.08
N GLU A 75 11.77 5.86 -21.39
CA GLU A 75 10.58 6.69 -21.39
C GLU A 75 9.58 6.19 -22.43
N ILE A 76 8.31 6.08 -22.03
CA ILE A 76 7.24 5.57 -22.89
C ILE A 76 6.68 6.73 -23.70
N ASP A 77 6.65 6.60 -25.03
CA ASP A 77 5.87 7.46 -25.89
C ASP A 77 4.37 7.23 -25.61
N ARG A 78 3.77 8.22 -24.95
CA ARG A 78 2.38 8.14 -24.51
C ARG A 78 1.40 8.22 -25.68
N GLU A 79 1.78 8.88 -26.78
CA GLU A 79 0.91 9.08 -27.92
C GLU A 79 0.77 7.78 -28.72
N ASP A 80 1.91 7.10 -28.96
CA ASP A 80 1.91 5.79 -29.59
C ASP A 80 1.23 4.72 -28.70
N ALA A 81 1.54 4.70 -27.40
CA ALA A 81 0.91 3.78 -26.46
C ALA A 81 -0.61 3.96 -26.42
N ARG A 82 -1.11 5.20 -26.44
CA ARG A 82 -2.54 5.51 -26.43
C ARG A 82 -3.22 5.06 -27.72
N ARG A 83 -2.58 5.25 -28.87
CA ARG A 83 -3.06 4.76 -30.16
C ARG A 83 -3.22 3.24 -30.14
N ILE A 84 -2.23 2.49 -29.65
CA ILE A 84 -2.27 1.02 -29.56
C ILE A 84 -3.34 0.54 -28.57
N LEU A 85 -3.46 1.17 -27.40
CA LEU A 85 -4.42 0.75 -26.38
C LEU A 85 -5.87 1.01 -26.80
N ASN A 86 -6.13 2.10 -27.51
CA ASN A 86 -7.46 2.43 -28.02
C ASN A 86 -7.88 1.59 -29.23
N GLN A 87 -6.95 0.91 -29.92
CA GLN A 87 -7.29 -0.02 -31.01
C GLN A 87 -7.90 -1.34 -30.51
N ARG A 88 -7.77 -1.65 -29.22
CA ARG A 88 -8.31 -2.87 -28.61
C ARG A 88 -9.70 -2.70 -27.98
N LEU A 89 -10.30 -1.52 -28.08
CA LEU A 89 -11.65 -1.18 -27.61
C LEU A 89 -12.57 -0.96 -28.80
#